data_AF-A0A4P9YP98-F1
#
_entry.id   AF-A0A4P9YP98-F1
#
_cell.length_a   1.000
_cell.length_b   1.000
_cell.length_c   1.000
_cell.angle_alpha   90.00
_cell.angle_beta   90.00
_cell.angle_gamma   90.00
#
_symmetry.space_group_name_H-M   'P 1'
#
loop_
_entity.id
_entity.type
_entity.pdbx_description
1 polymer ?
#
loop_
_entity_poly.entity_id
_entity_poly.type
_entity_poly.pdbx_seq_one_letter_code
_entity_poly.pdbx_strand_id
1 'polypeptide(L)'
;NRDVCNTCKDPGTFICCEACPRSFHFECTDPPLEFRKVPLGSWYCKPCRYKKNTPRVREGLFQSLMKKILRTNPEDYILPIDIREYFE
;
A
#
# COMPACT_ATOMS: atom_id res chain seq x y z
N ASN A 1 -11.97 4.25 8.37
CA ASN A 1 -11.18 4.11 7.13
C ASN A 1 -11.13 5.46 6.44
N ARG A 2 -10.21 5.66 5.50
CA ARG A 2 -10.06 6.90 4.72
C ARG A 2 -10.88 6.79 3.44
N ASP A 3 -11.33 7.93 2.94
CA ASP A 3 -12.15 8.01 1.71
C ASP A 3 -11.31 8.13 0.43
N VAL A 4 -9.99 8.04 0.58
CA VAL A 4 -9.01 8.08 -0.51
C VAL A 4 -8.04 6.91 -0.41
N CYS A 5 -7.53 6.48 -1.56
CA CYS A 5 -6.49 5.47 -1.64
C CYS A 5 -5.19 5.96 -0.98
N ASN A 6 -4.55 5.10 -0.17
CA ASN A 6 -3.27 5.46 0.43
C ASN A 6 -2.11 5.48 -0.59
N THR A 7 -2.23 4.79 -1.72
CA THR A 7 -1.19 4.73 -2.77
C THR A 7 -1.26 5.94 -3.70
N CYS A 8 -2.39 6.13 -4.40
CA CYS A 8 -2.54 7.19 -5.41
C CYS A 8 -3.15 8.50 -4.88
N LYS A 9 -3.75 8.47 -3.68
CA LYS A 9 -4.47 9.60 -3.04
C LYS A 9 -5.80 10.00 -3.69
N ASP A 10 -6.27 9.26 -4.69
CA ASP A 10 -7.58 9.49 -5.32
C ASP A 10 -8.74 8.78 -4.59
N PRO A 11 -9.97 9.30 -4.70
CA PRO A 11 -11.18 8.60 -4.26
C PRO A 11 -11.56 7.46 -5.24
N GLY A 12 -12.41 6.54 -4.79
CA GLY A 12 -12.88 5.44 -5.62
C GLY A 12 -13.36 4.24 -4.82
N THR A 13 -13.26 3.04 -5.42
CA THR A 13 -13.65 1.78 -4.78
C THR A 13 -12.41 1.06 -4.26
N PHE A 14 -12.34 0.88 -2.95
CA PHE A 14 -11.14 0.35 -2.30
C PHE A 14 -11.44 -0.71 -1.24
N ILE A 15 -10.43 -1.53 -0.97
CA ILE A 15 -10.37 -2.40 0.19
C ILE A 15 -9.81 -1.65 1.40
N CYS A 16 -10.32 -1.97 2.58
CA CYS A 16 -9.91 -1.33 3.82
C CYS A 16 -9.02 -2.25 4.66
N CYS A 17 -8.01 -1.67 5.32
CA CYS A 17 -7.21 -2.42 6.29
C CYS A 17 -7.98 -2.57 7.61
N GLU A 18 -8.08 -3.79 8.12
CA GLU A 18 -8.81 -4.10 9.37
C GLU A 18 -8.08 -3.62 10.65
N ALA A 19 -6.85 -3.12 10.55
CA ALA A 19 -6.04 -2.72 11.70
C ALA A 19 -5.57 -1.27 11.66
N CYS A 20 -5.97 -0.48 10.66
CA CYS A 20 -5.62 0.94 10.57
C CYS A 20 -6.56 1.65 9.58
N PRO A 21 -6.69 2.99 9.62
CA PRO A 21 -7.67 3.69 8.81
C PRO A 21 -7.32 3.77 7.31
N ARG A 22 -6.30 3.07 6.79
CA ARG A 22 -5.91 3.18 5.37
C ARG A 22 -6.80 2.33 4.47
N SER A 23 -7.06 2.86 3.29
CA SER A 23 -7.83 2.22 2.21
C SER A 23 -6.99 2.15 0.93
N PHE A 24 -7.24 1.19 0.05
CA PHE A 24 -6.46 0.95 -1.18
C PHE A 24 -7.35 0.51 -2.33
N HIS A 25 -7.19 1.08 -3.53
CA HIS A 25 -7.73 0.43 -4.72
C HIS A 25 -7.15 -0.99 -4.80
N PHE A 26 -7.92 -1.93 -5.36
CA PHE A 26 -7.49 -3.32 -5.47
C PHE A 26 -6.17 -3.44 -6.25
N GLU A 27 -5.99 -2.63 -7.29
CA GLU A 27 -4.76 -2.59 -8.08
C GLU A 27 -3.60 -1.87 -7.38
N CYS A 28 -3.91 -0.96 -6.46
CA CYS A 28 -2.93 -0.20 -5.68
C CYS A 28 -2.35 -0.98 -4.48
N THR A 29 -2.81 -2.20 -4.22
CA THR A 29 -2.20 -3.08 -3.22
C THR A 29 -0.93 -3.74 -3.76
N ASP A 30 -0.08 -4.25 -2.88
CA ASP A 30 1.08 -5.04 -3.28
C ASP A 30 1.12 -6.40 -2.56
N PRO A 31 0.89 -7.51 -3.29
CA PRO A 31 0.59 -7.57 -4.74
C PRO A 31 -0.79 -6.97 -5.09
N PRO A 32 -1.04 -6.57 -6.35
CA PRO A 32 -2.37 -6.16 -6.82
C PRO A 32 -3.40 -7.26 -6.58
N LEU A 33 -4.57 -6.90 -6.07
CA LEU A 33 -5.68 -7.81 -5.87
C LEU A 33 -6.62 -7.75 -7.08
N GLU A 34 -7.04 -8.91 -7.55
CA GLU A 34 -8.22 -9.00 -8.42
C GLU A 34 -9.46 -8.90 -7.54
N PHE A 35 -10.42 -8.04 -7.91
CA PHE A 35 -11.66 -7.84 -7.15
C PHE A 35 -12.40 -9.16 -6.82
N ARG A 36 -12.38 -10.12 -7.76
CA ARG A 36 -13.03 -11.44 -7.61
C ARG A 36 -12.29 -12.39 -6.68
N LYS A 37 -11.02 -12.11 -6.37
CA LYS A 37 -10.14 -12.91 -5.50
C LYS A 37 -9.89 -12.24 -4.15
N VAL A 38 -10.65 -11.19 -3.82
CA VAL A 38 -10.59 -10.60 -2.49
C VAL A 38 -10.89 -11.70 -1.48
N PRO A 39 -10.00 -11.93 -0.49
CA PRO A 39 -10.21 -12.98 0.49
C PRO A 39 -11.58 -12.81 1.15
N LEU A 40 -12.32 -13.90 1.31
CA LEU A 40 -13.49 -13.96 2.17
C LEU A 40 -13.00 -13.86 3.64
N GLY A 41 -12.56 -12.68 4.07
CA GLY A 41 -11.95 -12.48 5.37
C GLY A 41 -11.19 -11.16 5.49
N SER A 42 -10.53 -10.97 6.63
CA SER A 42 -9.81 -9.74 6.95
C SER A 42 -8.61 -9.51 6.03
N TRP A 43 -8.48 -8.30 5.49
CA TRP A 43 -7.30 -7.86 4.76
C TRP A 43 -6.49 -6.84 5.56
N TYR A 44 -5.17 -6.85 5.37
CA TYR A 44 -4.24 -5.97 6.07
C TYR A 44 -3.21 -5.36 5.11
N CYS A 45 -3.00 -4.05 5.22
CA CYS A 45 -1.93 -3.36 4.49
C CYS A 45 -0.54 -3.81 4.95
N LYS A 46 0.51 -3.52 4.18
CA LYS A 46 1.88 -4.01 4.44
C LYS A 46 2.38 -3.72 5.87
N PRO A 47 2.28 -2.49 6.40
CA PRO A 47 2.69 -2.21 7.79
C PRO A 47 1.96 -3.06 8.82
N CYS A 48 0.63 -3.24 8.66
CA CYS A 48 -0.18 -4.01 9.60
C CYS A 48 0.10 -5.51 9.48
N ARG A 49 0.27 -6.02 8.26
CA ARG A 49 0.65 -7.41 7.98
C ARG A 49 2.04 -7.73 8.55
N TYR A 50 3.02 -6.84 8.36
CA TYR A 50 4.38 -6.98 8.91
C TYR A 50 4.39 -7.00 10.45
N LYS A 51 3.56 -6.16 11.09
CA LYS A 51 3.42 -6.18 12.56
C LYS A 51 2.79 -7.47 13.08
N LYS A 52 1.78 -8.00 12.38
CA LYS A 52 1.10 -9.25 12.77
C LYS A 52 1.96 -10.48 12.54
N ASN A 53 2.68 -10.52 11.42
CA ASN A 53 3.55 -11.62 11.05
C ASN A 53 4.84 -11.04 10.48
N THR A 54 5.83 -10.80 11.35
CA THR A 54 7.12 -10.26 10.94
C THR A 54 7.91 -11.32 10.18
N PRO A 55 8.08 -11.17 8.85
CA PRO A 55 8.78 -12.16 8.05
C PRO A 55 10.26 -12.18 8.43
N ARG A 56 10.87 -13.37 8.39
CA ARG A 56 12.32 -13.50 8.51
C ARG A 56 12.99 -12.91 7.27
N VAL A 57 13.81 -11.88 7.49
CA VAL A 57 14.63 -11.28 6.44
C VAL A 57 16.04 -11.84 6.56
N ARG A 58 16.62 -12.30 5.44
CA ARG A 58 18.02 -12.75 5.41
C ARG A 58 18.95 -11.64 5.88
N GLU A 59 19.92 -12.01 6.69
CA GLU A 59 20.98 -11.09 7.13
C GLU A 59 21.90 -10.75 5.94
N GLY A 60 22.43 -9.53 5.94
CA GLY A 60 23.31 -9.04 4.88
C GLY A 60 23.23 -7.53 4.70
N LEU A 61 24.01 -7.02 3.75
CA LEU A 61 24.19 -5.58 3.50
C LEU A 61 22.87 -4.84 3.26
N PHE A 62 21.89 -5.50 2.63
CA PHE A 62 20.60 -4.89 2.29
C PHE A 62 19.50 -5.17 3.31
N GLN A 63 19.79 -5.74 4.49
CA GLN A 63 18.77 -6.15 5.46
C GLN A 63 17.84 -5.00 5.84
N SER A 64 18.38 -3.80 6.09
CA SER A 64 17.59 -2.60 6.42
C SER A 64 16.66 -2.18 5.29
N LEU A 65 17.14 -2.25 4.04
CA LEU A 65 16.34 -1.97 2.85
C LEU A 65 15.22 -3.00 2.68
N MET A 66 15.53 -4.28 2.81
CA MET A 66 14.55 -5.36 2.72
C MET A 66 13.45 -5.22 3.79
N LYS A 67 13.82 -4.92 5.05
CA LYS A 67 12.86 -4.61 6.11
C LYS A 67 11.98 -3.42 5.75
N LYS A 68 12.55 -2.37 5.15
CA LYS A 68 11.79 -1.17 4.71
C LYS A 68 10.79 -1.51 3.59
N ILE A 69 11.21 -2.25 2.56
CA ILE A 69 10.35 -2.66 1.44
C ILE A 69 9.15 -3.49 1.93
N LEU A 70 9.37 -4.40 2.88
CA LEU A 70 8.32 -5.29 3.38
C LEU A 70 7.28 -4.61 4.27
N ARG A 71 7.66 -3.50 4.93
CA ARG A 71 6.79 -2.78 5.89
C ARG A 71 6.15 -1.51 5.33
N THR A 72 6.46 -1.12 4.10
CA THR A 72 6.01 0.15 3.49
C THR A 72 5.03 -0.14 2.37
N ASN A 73 3.87 0.52 2.38
CA ASN A 73 2.93 0.44 1.25
C ASN A 73 3.52 1.13 0.02
N PRO A 74 3.17 0.71 -1.21
CA PRO A 74 3.49 1.49 -2.39
C PRO A 74 2.84 2.88 -2.30
N GLU A 75 3.47 3.85 -2.92
CA GLU A 75 2.91 5.18 -3.15
C GLU A 75 3.20 5.54 -4.60
N ASP A 76 2.23 6.18 -5.26
CA ASP A 76 2.44 6.65 -6.61
C ASP A 76 3.40 7.83 -6.61
N TYR A 77 4.23 7.88 -7.64
CA TYR A 77 5.08 9.04 -7.86
C TYR A 77 4.21 10.20 -8.34
N ILE A 78 4.07 11.22 -7.51
CA ILE A 78 3.39 12.46 -7.86
C ILE A 78 4.42 13.40 -8.45
N LEU A 79 4.21 13.80 -9.71
CA LEU A 79 5.06 14.80 -10.35
C LEU A 79 5.04 16.12 -9.55
N PRO A 80 6.17 16.85 -9.51
CA PRO A 80 6.22 18.22 -8.99
C PRO A 80 5.10 19.09 -9.55
N ILE A 81 4.57 20.01 -8.73
CA ILE A 81 3.39 20.81 -9.08
C ILE A 81 3.61 21.69 -10.31
N ASP A 82 4.82 22.19 -10.47
CA ASP A 82 5.29 22.98 -11.63
C ASP A 82 5.20 22.20 -12.94
N ILE A 83 5.38 20.88 -12.91
CA ILE A 83 5.24 20.02 -14.10
C ILE A 83 3.76 19.67 -14.33
N ARG A 84 2.98 19.49 -13.25
CA ARG A 84 1.56 19.11 -13.34
C ARG A 84 0.69 20.22 -13.89
N GLU A 85 0.95 21.47 -13.51
CA GLU A 85 0.14 22.64 -13.85
C GLU A 85 0.67 23.38 -15.11
N TYR A 86 1.77 22.91 -15.71
CA TYR A 86 2.42 23.62 -16.84
C TYR A 86 1.50 23.84 -18.06
N PHE A 87 0.52 22.96 -18.27
CA PHE A 87 -0.41 23.00 -19.40
C PHE A 87 -1.84 23.42 -19.00
N GLU A 88 -2.05 23.83 -17.75
CA GLU A 88 -3.29 24.47 -17.31
C GLU A 88 -3.26 25.97 -17.63
#